data_AF-A0A543G059-F1
#
_entry.id   AF-A0A543G059-F1
#
_cell.length_a   1.000
_cell.length_b   1.000
_cell.length_c   1.000
_cell.angle_alpha   90.00
_cell.angle_beta   90.00
_cell.angle_gamma   90.00
#
_symmetry.space_group_name_H-M   'P 1'
#
loop_
_entity.id
_entity.type
_entity.pdbx_description
1 polymer ?
#
loop_
_entity_poly.entity_id
_entity_poly.type
_entity_poly.pdbx_seq_one_letter_code
_entity_poly.pdbx_strand_id
1 'polypeptide(L)'
;MSMTKHAGLGAGTGDIGTIAFGTLSGGAGAALTGGNFWQGAVTGLVVSGLNHAMHKMMNEDFVKGKLDREVDAVFRNLADSEAPATRETLYKIKDSLPTLKSYFSKTGSVDMYAQPDISSLDDGSIAKTYAHSENNFKSSRVSTTYFKDSFRSYRILARTMLHEFGHCLSYKNGDFYNYHINHTRAETNSWKERYAFNYAFANGGVPYRNDPWYLMNSK
;
A
#
# COMPACT_ATOMS: atom_id res chain seq x y z
N MET A 1 -16.25 35.48 7.88
CA MET A 1 -15.12 35.05 8.74
C MET A 1 -13.99 34.59 7.82
N SER A 2 -12.89 35.33 7.77
CA SER A 2 -11.69 34.95 7.02
C SER A 2 -10.87 33.98 7.88
N MET A 3 -10.60 32.77 7.39
CA MET A 3 -9.70 31.82 8.05
C MET A 3 -8.25 32.23 7.77
N THR A 4 -7.58 32.81 8.77
CA THR A 4 -6.14 33.02 8.73
C THR A 4 -5.44 31.66 8.79
N LYS A 5 -4.85 31.22 7.67
CA LYS A 5 -3.96 30.05 7.66
C LYS A 5 -2.64 30.46 8.33
N HIS A 6 -2.40 29.98 9.54
CA HIS A 6 -1.09 30.09 10.16
C HIS A 6 -0.14 29.08 9.51
N ALA A 7 0.72 29.54 8.62
CA ALA A 7 1.86 28.76 8.14
C ALA A 7 2.91 28.70 9.26
N GLY A 8 3.19 27.51 9.79
CA GLY A 8 4.26 27.33 10.78
C GLY A 8 5.63 27.70 10.18
N LEU A 9 6.56 28.16 11.01
CA LEU A 9 7.97 28.36 10.62
C LEU A 9 8.54 27.03 10.09
N GLY A 10 8.69 26.93 8.76
CA GLY A 10 9.08 25.71 8.05
C GLY A 10 8.10 25.29 6.94
N ALA A 11 6.87 25.80 6.94
CA ALA A 11 5.90 25.53 5.89
C ALA A 11 6.37 26.11 4.54
N GLY A 12 6.68 25.23 3.58
CA GLY A 12 6.99 25.59 2.19
C GLY A 12 8.46 25.67 1.80
N THR A 13 9.41 25.28 2.67
CA THR A 13 10.86 25.40 2.40
C THR A 13 11.60 24.06 2.16
N GLY A 14 10.89 22.94 2.21
CA GLY A 14 11.44 21.61 1.92
C GLY A 14 12.51 21.13 2.91
N ASP A 15 13.44 20.31 2.41
CA ASP A 15 14.50 19.63 3.17
C ASP A 15 15.42 20.59 3.94
N ILE A 16 15.74 21.72 3.30
CA ILE A 16 16.58 22.78 3.88
C ILE A 16 15.86 23.45 5.07
N GLY A 17 14.54 23.59 4.99
CA GLY A 17 13.71 24.13 6.07
C GLY A 17 13.74 23.29 7.33
N THR A 18 13.69 21.96 7.19
CA THR A 18 13.72 21.02 8.31
C THR A 18 15.05 21.08 9.06
N ILE A 19 16.16 21.14 8.33
CA ILE A 19 17.52 21.21 8.90
C ILE A 19 17.75 22.57 9.58
N ALA A 20 17.34 23.66 8.92
CA ALA A 20 17.45 25.01 9.48
C ALA A 20 16.60 25.17 10.75
N PHE A 21 15.38 24.63 10.76
CA PHE A 21 14.51 24.65 11.93
C PHE A 21 15.10 23.86 13.10
N GLY A 22 15.63 22.65 12.84
CA GLY A 22 16.31 21.85 13.87
C GLY A 22 17.51 22.56 14.49
N THR A 23 18.31 23.22 13.65
CA THR A 23 19.45 24.04 14.09
C THR A 23 19.01 25.18 15.01
N LEU A 24 18.01 25.97 14.60
CA LEU A 24 17.56 27.13 15.38
C LEU A 24 16.85 26.71 16.68
N SER A 25 16.01 25.68 16.62
CA SER A 25 15.30 25.15 17.80
C SER A 25 16.24 24.50 18.81
N GLY A 26 17.30 23.81 18.35
CA GLY A 26 18.35 23.28 19.22
C GLY A 26 19.09 24.39 19.97
N GLY A 27 19.44 25.48 19.28
CA GLY A 27 20.08 26.64 19.91
C GLY A 27 19.17 27.36 20.90
N ALA A 28 17.91 27.59 20.52
CA ALA A 28 16.92 28.19 21.41
C ALA A 28 16.67 27.32 22.65
N GLY A 29 16.53 26.00 22.47
CA GLY A 29 16.33 25.05 23.56
C GLY A 29 17.50 25.03 24.55
N ALA A 30 18.75 25.06 24.07
CA ALA A 30 19.92 25.14 24.93
C ALA A 30 19.98 26.46 25.70
N ALA A 31 19.69 27.59 25.06
CA ALA A 31 19.67 28.89 25.74
C ALA A 31 18.60 28.96 26.84
N LEU A 32 17.41 28.37 26.58
CA LEU A 32 16.31 28.32 27.55
C LEU A 32 16.61 27.46 28.78
N THR A 33 17.47 26.44 28.64
CA THR A 33 17.88 25.57 29.75
C THR A 33 19.19 26.01 30.42
N GLY A 34 19.68 27.22 30.09
CA GLY A 34 20.89 27.81 30.68
C GLY A 34 22.20 27.37 30.01
N GLY A 35 22.14 26.70 28.88
CA GLY A 35 23.28 26.27 28.06
C GLY A 35 23.67 27.28 26.96
N ASN A 36 24.71 26.94 26.19
CA ASN A 36 25.20 27.78 25.10
C ASN A 36 24.37 27.58 23.81
N PHE A 37 23.87 28.70 23.26
CA PHE A 37 23.09 28.70 22.01
C PHE A 37 23.80 27.99 20.85
N TRP A 38 25.08 28.25 20.63
CA TRP A 38 25.82 27.68 19.50
C TRP A 38 26.05 26.17 19.66
N GLN A 39 26.30 25.70 20.88
CA GLN A 39 26.36 24.26 21.14
C GLN A 39 25.01 23.58 20.88
N GLY A 40 23.91 24.18 21.36
CA GLY A 40 22.56 23.69 21.06
C GLY A 40 22.24 23.69 19.57
N ALA A 41 22.70 24.72 18.84
CA ALA A 41 22.48 24.81 17.41
C ALA A 41 23.20 23.71 16.63
N VAL A 42 24.44 23.38 17.01
CA VAL A 42 25.19 22.26 16.42
C VAL A 42 24.48 20.93 16.71
N THR A 43 24.02 20.69 17.94
CA THR A 43 23.24 19.49 18.26
C THR A 43 21.95 19.42 17.44
N GLY A 44 21.24 20.53 17.32
CA GLY A 44 20.02 20.64 16.52
C GLY A 44 20.25 20.37 15.03
N LEU A 45 21.36 20.86 14.48
CA LEU A 45 21.80 20.60 13.10
C LEU A 45 22.08 19.11 12.86
N VAL A 46 22.83 18.47 13.77
CA VAL A 46 23.17 17.05 13.65
C VAL A 46 21.92 16.18 13.71
N VAL A 47 21.03 16.42 14.69
CA VAL A 47 19.80 15.62 14.84
C VAL A 47 18.87 15.81 13.66
N SER A 48 18.64 17.05 13.22
CA SER A 48 17.76 17.31 12.08
C SER A 48 18.35 16.87 10.75
N GLY A 49 19.67 17.00 10.56
CA GLY A 49 20.40 16.47 9.40
C GLY A 49 20.34 14.95 9.32
N LEU A 50 20.55 14.23 10.44
CA LEU A 50 20.41 12.78 10.50
C LEU A 50 18.97 12.32 10.30
N ASN A 51 17.99 12.99 10.92
CA ASN A 51 16.58 12.70 10.72
C ASN A 51 16.15 12.91 9.26
N HIS A 52 16.61 13.99 8.64
CA HIS A 52 16.37 14.26 7.23
C HIS A 52 17.05 13.23 6.33
N ALA A 53 18.32 12.89 6.58
CA ALA A 53 19.05 11.87 5.82
C ALA A 53 18.40 10.49 5.93
N MET A 54 17.97 10.08 7.13
CA MET A 54 17.19 8.86 7.33
C MET A 54 15.87 8.90 6.54
N HIS A 55 15.12 9.98 6.62
CA HIS A 55 13.89 10.13 5.85
C HIS A 55 14.15 10.13 4.34
N LYS A 56 15.24 10.71 3.88
CA LYS A 56 15.66 10.68 2.47
C LYS A 56 16.05 9.26 2.04
N MET A 57 16.79 8.51 2.87
CA MET A 57 17.09 7.10 2.62
C MET A 57 15.81 6.26 2.62
N MET A 58 14.85 6.54 3.50
CA MET A 58 13.54 5.87 3.54
C MET A 58 12.58 6.32 2.42
N ASN A 59 12.78 7.49 1.81
CA ASN A 59 11.95 8.03 0.73
C ASN A 59 12.53 7.73 -0.66
N GLU A 60 13.85 7.73 -0.81
CA GLU A 60 14.54 7.25 -2.02
C GLU A 60 14.48 5.72 -2.10
N ASP A 61 14.36 5.03 -0.96
CA ASP A 61 13.94 3.64 -0.83
C ASP A 61 12.64 3.53 -0.02
N PHE A 62 11.51 3.86 -0.64
CA PHE A 62 10.37 2.94 -0.50
C PHE A 62 10.87 1.64 -1.12
N VAL A 63 11.54 0.78 -0.34
CA VAL A 63 12.26 -0.41 -0.84
C VAL A 63 11.30 -1.13 -1.77
N LYS A 64 11.54 -1.02 -3.08
CA LYS A 64 10.68 -1.64 -4.08
C LYS A 64 10.57 -3.11 -3.70
N GLY A 65 9.33 -3.53 -3.43
CA GLY A 65 9.04 -4.89 -3.03
C GLY A 65 9.54 -5.87 -4.07
N LYS A 66 9.63 -7.15 -3.70
CA LYS A 66 9.92 -8.23 -4.66
C LYS A 66 9.07 -8.10 -5.93
N LEU A 67 7.77 -7.86 -5.78
CA LEU A 67 6.84 -7.72 -6.89
C LEU A 67 7.15 -6.47 -7.74
N ASP A 68 7.46 -5.33 -7.12
CA ASP A 68 7.79 -4.11 -7.85
C ASP A 68 9.05 -4.27 -8.70
N ARG A 69 10.05 -5.01 -8.20
CA ARG A 69 11.25 -5.35 -8.96
C ARG A 69 10.96 -6.26 -10.15
N GLU A 70 10.04 -7.22 -9.99
CA GLU A 70 9.58 -8.05 -11.12
C GLU A 70 8.85 -7.20 -12.17
N VAL A 71 7.99 -6.26 -11.74
CA VAL A 71 7.32 -5.32 -12.65
C VAL A 71 8.34 -4.47 -13.41
N ASP A 72 9.35 -3.92 -12.73
CA ASP A 72 10.42 -3.14 -13.36
C ASP A 72 11.20 -3.96 -14.40
N ALA A 73 11.55 -5.20 -14.05
CA ALA A 73 12.31 -6.07 -14.93
C ALA A 73 11.54 -6.44 -16.22
N VAL A 74 10.23 -6.68 -16.09
CA VAL A 74 9.36 -7.13 -17.19
C VAL A 74 8.86 -5.96 -18.04
N PHE A 75 8.35 -4.91 -17.41
CA PHE A 75 7.66 -3.81 -18.10
C PHE A 75 8.56 -2.59 -18.31
N ARG A 76 9.69 -2.47 -17.61
CA ARG A 76 10.69 -1.42 -17.79
C ARG A 76 10.06 -0.03 -17.73
N ASN A 77 10.18 0.75 -18.81
CA ASN A 77 9.60 2.09 -18.94
C ASN A 77 8.07 2.10 -18.95
N LEU A 78 7.42 0.94 -19.11
CA LEU A 78 5.96 0.80 -19.02
C LEU A 78 5.50 0.48 -17.60
N ALA A 79 6.39 0.18 -16.65
CA ALA A 79 6.02 -0.28 -15.30
C ALA A 79 4.99 0.63 -14.60
N ASP A 80 5.12 1.95 -14.81
CA ASP A 80 4.25 2.97 -14.22
C ASP A 80 3.31 3.62 -15.25
N SER A 81 3.25 3.10 -16.47
CA SER A 81 2.30 3.49 -17.52
C SER A 81 1.00 2.71 -17.40
N GLU A 82 -0.10 3.32 -17.87
CA GLU A 82 -1.44 2.71 -17.91
C GLU A 82 -1.40 1.34 -18.60
N ALA A 83 -2.01 0.34 -17.96
CA ALA A 83 -2.17 -0.99 -18.50
C ALA A 83 -3.50 -1.08 -19.29
N PRO A 84 -3.57 -1.79 -20.42
CA PRO A 84 -4.85 -1.98 -21.10
C PRO A 84 -5.87 -2.70 -20.20
N ALA A 85 -7.07 -2.14 -20.06
CA ALA A 85 -8.12 -2.66 -19.18
C ALA A 85 -8.87 -3.86 -19.77
N THR A 86 -8.14 -4.94 -20.05
CA THR A 86 -8.65 -6.14 -20.72
C THR A 86 -8.34 -7.42 -19.96
N ARG A 87 -9.12 -8.47 -20.23
CA ARG A 87 -8.89 -9.80 -19.67
C ARG A 87 -7.52 -10.33 -20.09
N GLU A 88 -7.14 -10.15 -21.34
CA GLU A 88 -5.85 -10.59 -21.88
C GLU A 88 -4.68 -9.97 -21.10
N THR A 89 -4.82 -8.69 -20.71
CA THR A 89 -3.79 -7.99 -19.92
C THR A 89 -3.65 -8.59 -18.52
N LEU A 90 -4.76 -8.95 -17.86
CA LEU A 90 -4.72 -9.64 -16.55
C LEU A 90 -3.91 -10.94 -16.63
N TYR A 91 -4.21 -11.79 -17.61
CA TYR A 91 -3.49 -13.06 -17.77
C TYR A 91 -2.04 -12.85 -18.20
N LYS A 92 -1.76 -11.88 -19.09
CA LYS A 92 -0.40 -11.51 -19.48
C LYS A 92 0.45 -11.11 -18.27
N ILE A 93 -0.05 -10.21 -17.42
CA ILE A 93 0.69 -9.73 -16.24
C ILE A 93 0.91 -10.86 -15.24
N LYS A 94 -0.14 -11.62 -14.91
CA LYS A 94 -0.05 -12.81 -14.07
C LYS A 94 1.05 -13.76 -14.55
N ASP A 95 1.08 -14.07 -15.84
CA ASP A 95 2.01 -15.07 -16.40
C ASP A 95 3.43 -14.54 -16.56
N SER A 96 3.60 -13.24 -16.70
CA SER A 96 4.90 -12.59 -16.86
C SER A 96 5.63 -12.37 -15.54
N LEU A 97 4.90 -12.28 -14.41
CA LEU A 97 5.48 -12.00 -13.09
C LEU A 97 5.59 -13.29 -12.24
N PRO A 98 6.81 -13.76 -11.92
CA PRO A 98 7.00 -15.00 -11.16
C PRO A 98 6.22 -15.08 -9.85
N THR A 99 6.12 -13.97 -9.11
CA THR A 99 5.34 -13.90 -7.87
C THR A 99 3.85 -14.13 -8.15
N LEU A 100 3.26 -13.40 -9.09
CA LEU A 100 1.84 -13.58 -9.41
C LEU A 100 1.54 -14.98 -9.94
N LYS A 101 2.39 -15.51 -10.82
CA LYS A 101 2.24 -16.87 -11.36
C LYS A 101 2.25 -17.93 -10.25
N SER A 102 3.17 -17.81 -9.29
CA SER A 102 3.30 -18.74 -8.17
C SER A 102 2.08 -18.75 -7.25
N TYR A 103 1.50 -17.58 -6.97
CA TYR A 103 0.37 -17.47 -6.05
C TYR A 103 -0.98 -17.68 -6.72
N PHE A 104 -1.11 -17.36 -8.01
CA PHE A 104 -2.31 -17.66 -8.78
C PHE A 104 -2.64 -19.16 -8.80
N SER A 105 -1.66 -20.05 -8.93
CA SER A 105 -1.92 -21.50 -8.90
C SER A 105 -2.52 -21.95 -7.56
N LYS A 106 -2.14 -21.28 -6.46
CA LYS A 106 -2.65 -21.57 -5.11
C LYS A 106 -4.11 -21.14 -4.93
N THR A 107 -4.55 -20.10 -5.64
CA THR A 107 -5.96 -19.67 -5.61
C THR A 107 -6.91 -20.70 -6.22
N GLY A 108 -6.39 -21.74 -6.89
CA GLY A 108 -7.20 -22.71 -7.65
C GLY A 108 -7.53 -22.20 -9.04
N SER A 109 -6.67 -21.34 -9.59
CA SER A 109 -6.88 -20.70 -10.90
C SER A 109 -8.13 -19.83 -10.93
N VAL A 110 -8.21 -18.90 -9.99
CA VAL A 110 -9.31 -17.91 -9.88
C VAL A 110 -9.68 -17.31 -11.23
N ASP A 111 -10.98 -17.21 -11.51
CA ASP A 111 -11.48 -16.51 -12.69
C ASP A 111 -11.27 -15.00 -12.52
N MET A 112 -10.59 -14.37 -13.47
CA MET A 112 -10.29 -12.94 -13.45
C MET A 112 -11.06 -12.21 -14.55
N TYR A 113 -11.77 -11.16 -14.17
CA TYR A 113 -12.57 -10.31 -15.06
C TYR A 113 -12.04 -8.88 -15.05
N ALA A 114 -11.98 -8.26 -16.23
CA ALA A 114 -11.73 -6.83 -16.36
C ALA A 114 -13.07 -6.11 -16.58
N GLN A 115 -13.33 -5.08 -15.79
CA GLN A 115 -14.52 -4.25 -15.90
C GLN A 115 -14.10 -2.79 -16.17
N PRO A 116 -13.81 -2.44 -17.43
CA PRO A 116 -13.25 -1.13 -17.79
C PRO A 116 -14.25 0.03 -17.68
N ASP A 117 -15.55 -0.26 -17.65
CA ASP A 117 -16.60 0.76 -17.63
C ASP A 117 -16.86 1.36 -16.23
N ILE A 118 -16.30 0.74 -15.19
CA ILE A 118 -16.44 1.16 -13.80
C ILE A 118 -15.05 1.56 -13.29
N SER A 119 -14.91 2.77 -12.74
CA SER A 119 -13.62 3.25 -12.19
C SER A 119 -13.27 2.53 -10.89
N SER A 120 -14.18 2.63 -9.93
CA SER A 120 -14.15 1.99 -8.62
C SER A 120 -15.58 1.85 -8.11
N LEU A 121 -15.77 1.08 -7.04
CA LEU A 121 -17.06 0.99 -6.34
C LEU A 121 -17.25 2.17 -5.37
N ASP A 122 -18.46 2.34 -4.85
CA ASP A 122 -18.82 3.41 -3.91
C ASP A 122 -17.97 3.40 -2.62
N ASP A 123 -17.41 2.22 -2.25
CA ASP A 123 -16.50 2.06 -1.12
C ASP A 123 -15.02 2.35 -1.47
N GLY A 124 -14.75 2.81 -2.69
CA GLY A 124 -13.41 3.11 -3.21
C GLY A 124 -12.64 1.89 -3.71
N SER A 125 -13.23 0.69 -3.67
CA SER A 125 -12.54 -0.54 -4.13
C SER A 125 -12.26 -0.50 -5.63
N ILE A 126 -11.01 -0.73 -6.00
CA ILE A 126 -10.56 -0.79 -7.40
C ILE A 126 -10.53 -2.23 -7.96
N ALA A 127 -10.74 -3.23 -7.11
CA ALA A 127 -11.02 -4.61 -7.46
C ALA A 127 -11.93 -5.25 -6.40
N LYS A 128 -12.52 -6.40 -6.71
CA LYS A 128 -13.36 -7.13 -5.76
C LYS A 128 -13.34 -8.63 -6.02
N THR A 129 -13.07 -9.39 -4.96
CA THR A 129 -13.15 -10.85 -4.96
C THR A 129 -14.51 -11.33 -4.45
N TYR A 130 -15.14 -12.22 -5.21
CA TYR A 130 -16.44 -12.83 -4.93
C TYR A 130 -16.26 -14.32 -4.65
N ALA A 131 -16.75 -14.78 -3.50
CA ALA A 131 -16.88 -16.19 -3.19
C ALA A 131 -18.25 -16.68 -3.62
N HIS A 132 -18.31 -17.55 -4.64
CA HIS A 132 -19.54 -18.17 -5.12
C HIS A 132 -19.78 -19.42 -4.27
N SER A 133 -20.43 -19.24 -3.13
CA SER A 133 -20.72 -20.31 -2.18
C SER A 133 -22.13 -20.85 -2.40
N GLU A 134 -22.27 -22.18 -2.45
CA GLU A 134 -23.55 -22.85 -2.16
C GLU A 134 -23.73 -23.09 -0.64
N ASN A 135 -22.66 -23.04 0.17
CA ASN A 135 -22.69 -23.29 1.62
C ASN A 135 -21.73 -22.38 2.42
N ASN A 136 -22.29 -21.46 3.21
CA ASN A 136 -21.65 -20.79 4.35
C ASN A 136 -20.22 -20.24 4.09
N PHE A 137 -20.02 -19.43 3.06
CA PHE A 137 -18.78 -18.66 2.78
C PHE A 137 -17.49 -19.46 2.55
N LYS A 138 -17.50 -20.79 2.71
CA LYS A 138 -16.44 -21.68 2.24
C LYS A 138 -16.72 -21.99 0.77
N SER A 139 -15.90 -21.46 -0.12
CA SER A 139 -16.15 -21.59 -1.56
C SER A 139 -15.04 -22.30 -2.30
N SER A 140 -15.44 -23.28 -3.12
CA SER A 140 -14.58 -23.91 -4.14
C SER A 140 -14.44 -23.06 -5.40
N ARG A 141 -15.28 -22.02 -5.57
CA ARG A 141 -15.34 -21.17 -6.76
C ARG A 141 -15.25 -19.70 -6.37
N VAL A 142 -14.07 -19.12 -6.59
CA VAL A 142 -13.82 -17.71 -6.36
C VAL A 142 -13.57 -17.02 -7.70
N SER A 143 -14.04 -15.78 -7.83
CA SER A 143 -13.69 -14.92 -8.95
C SER A 143 -13.27 -13.53 -8.49
N THR A 144 -12.45 -12.85 -9.26
CA THR A 144 -12.04 -11.47 -8.98
C THR A 144 -12.35 -10.58 -10.18
N THR A 145 -12.98 -9.44 -9.91
CA THR A 145 -13.22 -8.38 -10.89
C THR A 145 -12.27 -7.21 -10.62
N TYR A 146 -11.55 -6.77 -11.64
CA TYR A 146 -10.68 -5.60 -11.60
C TYR A 146 -11.36 -4.44 -12.33
N PHE A 147 -11.54 -3.32 -11.65
CA PHE A 147 -12.13 -2.09 -12.19
C PHE A 147 -11.07 -1.22 -12.86
N LYS A 148 -11.49 -0.22 -13.64
CA LYS A 148 -10.59 0.63 -14.44
C LYS A 148 -9.45 1.24 -13.61
N ASP A 149 -9.67 1.62 -12.36
CA ASP A 149 -8.62 2.20 -11.51
C ASP A 149 -7.51 1.20 -11.15
N SER A 150 -7.77 -0.12 -11.21
CA SER A 150 -6.72 -1.14 -11.11
C SER A 150 -5.72 -1.07 -12.26
N PHE A 151 -6.12 -0.53 -13.41
CA PHE A 151 -5.31 -0.50 -14.63
C PHE A 151 -4.50 0.80 -14.78
N ARG A 152 -4.55 1.70 -13.80
CA ARG A 152 -3.81 2.99 -13.80
C ARG A 152 -2.30 2.83 -14.05
N SER A 153 -1.72 1.70 -13.64
CA SER A 153 -0.42 1.27 -14.15
C SER A 153 -0.21 -0.24 -14.05
N TYR A 154 0.77 -0.78 -14.79
CA TYR A 154 1.19 -2.18 -14.63
C TYR A 154 1.56 -2.51 -13.18
N ARG A 155 2.22 -1.58 -12.47
CA ARG A 155 2.56 -1.74 -11.06
C ARG A 155 1.34 -1.77 -10.16
N ILE A 156 0.41 -0.82 -10.32
CA ILE A 156 -0.83 -0.80 -9.53
C ILE A 156 -1.59 -2.10 -9.76
N LEU A 157 -1.74 -2.51 -11.01
CA LEU A 157 -2.44 -3.73 -11.36
C LEU A 157 -1.81 -4.97 -10.71
N ALA A 158 -0.49 -5.13 -10.83
CA ALA A 158 0.22 -6.26 -10.23
C ALA A 158 0.03 -6.31 -8.69
N ARG A 159 0.13 -5.15 -8.02
CA ARG A 159 -0.08 -5.03 -6.57
C ARG A 159 -1.51 -5.41 -6.18
N THR A 160 -2.51 -4.90 -6.91
CA THR A 160 -3.92 -5.24 -6.69
C THR A 160 -4.15 -6.74 -6.90
N MET A 161 -3.58 -7.34 -7.94
CA MET A 161 -3.71 -8.79 -8.18
C MET A 161 -3.21 -9.62 -7.00
N LEU A 162 -2.05 -9.28 -6.45
CA LEU A 162 -1.50 -10.03 -5.31
C LEU A 162 -2.36 -9.87 -4.04
N HIS A 163 -2.93 -8.68 -3.83
CA HIS A 163 -3.89 -8.43 -2.75
C HIS A 163 -5.15 -9.29 -2.91
N GLU A 164 -5.76 -9.29 -4.08
CA GLU A 164 -6.96 -10.08 -4.37
C GLU A 164 -6.71 -11.59 -4.27
N PHE A 165 -5.50 -12.07 -4.61
CA PHE A 165 -5.12 -13.46 -4.37
C PHE A 165 -5.14 -13.83 -2.89
N GLY A 166 -4.82 -12.87 -2.00
CA GLY A 166 -4.99 -13.03 -0.56
C GLY A 166 -6.45 -13.27 -0.18
N HIS A 167 -7.38 -12.47 -0.71
CA HIS A 167 -8.81 -12.73 -0.52
C HIS A 167 -9.21 -14.11 -1.04
N CYS A 168 -8.77 -14.49 -2.23
CA CYS A 168 -9.10 -15.79 -2.83
C CYS A 168 -8.67 -16.95 -1.94
N LEU A 169 -7.45 -16.88 -1.39
CA LEU A 169 -6.93 -17.90 -0.50
C LEU A 169 -7.68 -17.93 0.83
N SER A 170 -8.05 -16.77 1.40
CA SER A 170 -8.83 -16.73 2.64
C SER A 170 -10.18 -17.45 2.52
N TYR A 171 -10.84 -17.34 1.35
CA TYR A 171 -12.08 -18.07 1.07
C TYR A 171 -11.85 -19.56 0.83
N LYS A 172 -10.83 -19.90 0.04
CA LYS A 172 -10.52 -21.28 -0.33
C LYS A 172 -10.05 -22.13 0.85
N ASN A 173 -9.22 -21.57 1.72
CA ASN A 173 -8.70 -22.25 2.91
C ASN A 173 -9.73 -22.32 4.03
N GLY A 174 -10.83 -21.56 3.93
CA GLY A 174 -11.83 -21.44 5.00
C GLY A 174 -11.43 -20.49 6.12
N ASP A 175 -10.30 -19.78 6.01
CA ASP A 175 -9.83 -18.80 7.00
C ASP A 175 -10.90 -17.72 7.23
N PHE A 176 -11.49 -17.21 6.14
CA PHE A 176 -12.57 -16.22 6.20
C PHE A 176 -13.78 -16.76 6.95
N TYR A 177 -14.22 -17.98 6.63
CA TYR A 177 -15.37 -18.59 7.26
C TYR A 177 -15.15 -18.80 8.76
N ASN A 178 -14.00 -19.38 9.13
CA ASN A 178 -13.64 -19.65 10.52
C ASN A 178 -13.59 -18.38 11.37
N TYR A 179 -13.13 -17.26 10.79
CA TYR A 179 -13.20 -15.97 11.45
C TYR A 179 -14.63 -15.45 11.51
N HIS A 180 -15.37 -15.51 10.40
CA HIS A 180 -16.71 -14.94 10.27
C HIS A 180 -17.72 -15.51 11.26
N ILE A 181 -17.70 -16.82 11.53
CA ILE A 181 -18.69 -17.47 12.41
C ILE A 181 -18.69 -16.98 13.86
N ASN A 182 -17.61 -16.35 14.32
CA ASN A 182 -17.43 -15.89 15.70
C ASN A 182 -17.31 -14.37 15.81
N HIS A 183 -17.46 -13.62 14.72
CA HIS A 183 -17.22 -12.18 14.68
C HIS A 183 -18.33 -11.43 13.94
N THR A 184 -18.49 -10.16 14.26
CA THR A 184 -19.43 -9.29 13.56
C THR A 184 -19.01 -9.08 12.10
N ARG A 185 -19.95 -8.61 11.28
CA ARG A 185 -19.68 -8.26 9.87
C ARG A 185 -18.59 -7.19 9.74
N ALA A 186 -18.56 -6.20 10.65
CA ALA A 186 -17.57 -5.13 10.64
C ALA A 186 -16.16 -5.65 10.97
N GLU A 187 -16.04 -6.49 11.99
CA GLU A 187 -14.77 -7.15 12.35
C GLU A 187 -14.30 -8.09 11.24
N THR A 188 -15.21 -8.86 10.64
CA THR A 188 -14.90 -9.77 9.53
C THR A 188 -14.38 -9.00 8.31
N ASN A 189 -15.03 -7.89 7.95
CA ASN A 189 -14.56 -7.03 6.86
C ASN A 189 -13.19 -6.42 7.17
N SER A 190 -12.94 -6.01 8.42
CA SER A 190 -11.62 -5.48 8.79
C SER A 190 -10.55 -6.56 8.81
N TRP A 191 -10.91 -7.79 9.20
CA TRP A 191 -10.00 -8.91 9.20
C TRP A 191 -9.61 -9.35 7.78
N LYS A 192 -10.58 -9.48 6.85
CA LYS A 192 -10.31 -9.98 5.49
C LYS A 192 -9.37 -9.05 4.72
N GLU A 193 -9.52 -7.73 4.86
CA GLU A 193 -8.66 -6.73 4.24
C GLU A 193 -7.26 -6.78 4.83
N ARG A 194 -7.13 -6.83 6.17
CA ARG A 194 -5.85 -7.03 6.84
C ARG A 194 -5.14 -8.31 6.40
N TYR A 195 -5.89 -9.40 6.25
CA TYR A 195 -5.35 -10.66 5.74
C TYR A 195 -4.76 -10.47 4.35
N ALA A 196 -5.52 -9.87 3.42
CA ALA A 196 -5.08 -9.64 2.04
C ALA A 196 -3.86 -8.71 1.95
N PHE A 197 -3.83 -7.64 2.74
CA PHE A 197 -2.67 -6.75 2.82
C PHE A 197 -1.43 -7.43 3.40
N ASN A 198 -1.57 -8.13 4.53
CA ASN A 198 -0.46 -8.87 5.14
C ASN A 198 0.07 -9.94 4.19
N TYR A 199 -0.83 -10.61 3.48
CA TYR A 199 -0.48 -11.57 2.46
C TYR A 199 0.32 -10.93 1.32
N ALA A 200 -0.15 -9.83 0.73
CA ALA A 200 0.57 -9.17 -0.36
C ALA A 200 1.92 -8.57 0.09
N PHE A 201 2.00 -8.06 1.32
CA PHE A 201 3.26 -7.62 1.92
C PHE A 201 4.24 -8.78 2.09
N ALA A 202 3.83 -9.88 2.72
CA ALA A 202 4.70 -11.02 3.00
C ALA A 202 5.22 -11.70 1.71
N ASN A 203 4.42 -11.70 0.65
CA ASN A 203 4.70 -12.47 -0.56
C ASN A 203 5.26 -11.63 -1.74
N GLY A 204 5.02 -10.32 -1.74
CA GLY A 204 5.47 -9.41 -2.79
C GLY A 204 6.27 -8.21 -2.30
N GLY A 205 6.38 -8.00 -0.98
CA GLY A 205 6.97 -6.79 -0.40
C GLY A 205 6.20 -5.53 -0.79
N VAL A 206 4.94 -5.66 -1.17
CA VAL A 206 4.15 -4.52 -1.66
C VAL A 206 3.94 -3.56 -0.49
N PRO A 207 4.36 -2.29 -0.61
CA PRO A 207 4.29 -1.36 0.50
C PRO A 207 2.84 -1.01 0.87
N TYR A 208 2.44 -1.30 2.11
CA TYR A 208 1.12 -0.93 2.66
C TYR A 208 1.19 -0.18 4.00
N ARG A 209 2.38 0.09 4.56
CA ARG A 209 2.53 0.90 5.77
C ARG A 209 2.02 2.35 5.63
N ASN A 210 1.72 2.80 4.41
CA ASN A 210 1.16 4.13 4.15
C ASN A 210 -0.24 4.10 3.53
N ASP A 211 -0.88 2.93 3.44
CA ASP A 211 -2.29 2.88 3.01
C ASP A 211 -3.19 3.45 4.13
N PRO A 212 -4.00 4.49 3.88
CA PRO A 212 -4.82 5.13 4.91
C PRO A 212 -5.74 4.14 5.63
N TRP A 213 -6.28 3.13 4.93
CA TRP A 213 -7.14 2.13 5.53
C TRP A 213 -6.33 1.23 6.48
N TYR A 214 -5.15 0.75 6.07
CA TYR A 214 -4.31 -0.08 6.93
C TYR A 214 -3.79 0.68 8.16
N LEU A 215 -3.37 1.94 8.00
CA LEU A 215 -2.93 2.78 9.13
C LEU A 215 -4.05 3.04 10.14
N MET A 216 -5.29 3.17 9.67
CA MET A 216 -6.45 3.39 10.54
C MET A 216 -6.97 2.10 11.19
N ASN A 217 -6.74 0.92 10.58
CA ASN A 217 -7.35 -0.35 11.00
C ASN A 217 -6.34 -1.42 11.48
N SER A 218 -5.04 -1.10 11.60
CA SER A 218 -3.97 -2.01 12.05
C SER A 218 -3.75 -2.05 13.57
N LYS A 219 -4.64 -1.42 14.35
CA LYS A 219 -4.62 -1.50 15.82
C LYS A 219 -5.36 -2.72 16.34
#